data_AF-I9NMP9-F1
#
_entry.id   AF-I9NMP9-F1
#
_cell.length_a   1.000
_cell.length_b   1.000
_cell.length_c   1.000
_cell.angle_alpha   90.00
_cell.angle_beta   90.00
_cell.angle_gamma   90.00
#
_symmetry.space_group_name_H-M   'P 1'
#
loop_
_entity.id
_entity.type
_entity.pdbx_description
1 polymer ?
#
loop_
_entity_poly.entity_id
_entity_poly.type
_entity_poly.pdbx_seq_one_letter_code
_entity_poly.pdbx_strand_id
1 'polypeptide(L)'
;MSYSVVSNYKDELLKDFVDEDYISDSDAYINDLAISLSVFPSKIPIPCPNIVKRLSIALTYRDIARDRSLMNSEGEDGRDAYELKRVYWAKEVERLEGLITADALTGGKDGLGGGLATKVTYPMSVPIYRS
;
A
#
# COMPACT_ATOMS: atom_id res chain seq x y z
N MET A 1 10.19 -7.70 9.09
CA MET A 1 9.32 -8.26 8.02
C MET A 1 8.98 -7.08 7.16
N SER A 2 9.41 -7.03 5.89
CA SER A 2 9.19 -5.82 5.08
C SER A 2 8.11 -6.02 4.03
N TYR A 3 7.16 -5.08 3.98
CA TYR A 3 6.02 -5.14 3.09
C TYR A 3 6.31 -4.52 1.72
N SER A 4 7.41 -3.79 1.58
CA SER A 4 7.88 -3.21 0.33
C SER A 4 9.36 -3.53 0.09
N VAL A 5 9.82 -3.31 -1.14
CA VAL A 5 11.22 -3.52 -1.54
C VAL A 5 11.64 -2.27 -2.28
N VAL A 6 12.88 -1.82 -2.10
CA VAL A 6 13.46 -0.60 -2.70
C VAL A 6 13.23 -0.54 -4.22
N SER A 7 13.18 -1.70 -4.91
CA SER A 7 12.89 -1.79 -6.35
C SER A 7 11.47 -1.38 -6.77
N ASN A 8 10.52 -1.29 -5.84
CA ASN A 8 9.13 -0.91 -6.14
C ASN A 8 8.93 0.62 -6.16
N TYR A 9 9.93 1.37 -5.75
CA TYR A 9 9.90 2.82 -5.68
C TYR A 9 10.24 3.42 -7.06
N LYS A 10 9.24 4.00 -7.73
CA LYS A 10 9.36 4.58 -9.09
C LYS A 10 9.38 6.10 -9.15
N ASP A 11 9.24 6.80 -8.02
CA ASP A 11 9.22 8.26 -8.02
C ASP A 11 10.65 8.79 -8.18
N GLU A 12 10.96 9.34 -9.35
CA GLU A 12 12.31 9.81 -9.69
C GLU A 12 12.86 10.87 -8.71
N LEU A 13 11.98 11.57 -8.01
CA LEU A 13 12.32 12.70 -7.14
C LEU A 13 12.58 12.25 -5.69
N LEU A 14 12.00 11.12 -5.29
CA LEU A 14 12.03 10.63 -3.91
C LEU A 14 12.76 9.29 -3.75
N LYS A 15 12.93 8.52 -4.84
CA LYS A 15 13.57 7.19 -4.82
C LYS A 15 15.01 7.21 -4.26
N ASP A 16 15.74 8.31 -4.47
CA ASP A 16 17.15 8.42 -4.07
C ASP A 16 17.30 8.71 -2.58
N PHE A 17 16.18 8.98 -1.89
CA PHE A 17 16.10 9.26 -0.45
C PHE A 17 15.39 8.15 0.32
N VAL A 18 15.11 7.01 -0.32
CA VAL A 18 14.49 5.86 0.34
C VAL A 18 15.56 5.11 1.13
N ASP A 19 15.60 5.39 2.42
CA ASP A 19 16.42 4.67 3.39
C ASP A 19 15.65 3.54 4.07
N GLU A 20 16.37 2.57 4.61
CA GLU A 20 15.81 1.41 5.31
C GLU A 20 15.03 1.81 6.58
N ASP A 21 15.39 2.95 7.20
CA ASP A 21 14.68 3.52 8.35
C ASP A 21 13.24 3.90 8.00
N TYR A 22 13.02 4.58 6.87
CA TYR A 22 11.67 4.94 6.41
C TYR A 22 10.83 3.71 6.04
N ILE A 23 11.46 2.65 5.53
CA ILE A 23 10.79 1.39 5.24
C ILE A 23 10.35 0.73 6.56
N SER A 24 11.25 0.69 7.55
CA SER A 24 10.95 0.15 8.89
C SER A 24 9.80 0.90 9.57
N ASP A 25 9.79 2.23 9.50
CA ASP A 25 8.72 3.05 10.08
C ASP A 25 7.38 2.82 9.36
N SER A 26 7.41 2.71 8.03
CA SER A 26 6.23 2.37 7.24
C SER A 26 5.69 0.98 7.58
N ASP A 27 6.58 0.00 7.80
CA ASP A 27 6.22 -1.36 8.19
C ASP A 27 5.62 -1.40 9.61
N ALA A 28 6.17 -0.62 10.55
CA ALA A 28 5.62 -0.47 11.90
C ALA A 28 4.21 0.14 11.87
N TYR A 29 4.00 1.19 11.07
CA TYR A 29 2.69 1.81 10.90
C TYR A 29 1.65 0.82 10.35
N ILE A 30 2.03 -0.01 9.36
CA ILE A 30 1.13 -1.04 8.82
C ILE A 30 0.78 -2.09 9.88
N ASN A 31 1.74 -2.46 10.74
CA ASN A 31 1.48 -3.39 11.82
C ASN A 31 0.49 -2.81 12.84
N ASP A 32 0.66 -1.53 13.22
CA ASP A 32 -0.26 -0.83 14.11
C ASP A 32 -1.65 -0.70 13.49
N LEU A 33 -1.73 -0.41 12.18
CA LEU A 33 -2.98 -0.37 11.44
C LEU A 33 -3.65 -1.75 11.44
N ALA A 34 -2.90 -2.83 11.22
CA ALA A 34 -3.43 -4.19 11.29
C ALA A 34 -3.97 -4.52 12.69
N ILE A 35 -3.24 -4.14 13.75
CA ILE A 35 -3.68 -4.32 15.14
C ILE A 35 -4.97 -3.54 15.41
N SER A 36 -5.09 -2.30 14.92
CA SER A 36 -6.31 -1.49 15.08
C SER A 36 -7.52 -2.11 14.37
N LEU A 37 -7.28 -2.85 13.28
CA LEU A 37 -8.29 -3.62 12.55
C LEU A 37 -8.49 -5.04 13.11
N SER A 38 -7.93 -5.34 14.29
CA SER A 38 -7.98 -6.65 14.95
C SER A 38 -7.39 -7.80 14.11
N VAL A 39 -6.47 -7.49 13.19
CA VAL A 39 -5.72 -8.46 12.39
C VAL A 39 -4.32 -8.59 12.96
N PHE A 40 -3.92 -9.82 13.31
CA PHE A 40 -2.55 -10.06 13.72
C PHE A 40 -1.59 -9.88 12.52
N PRO A 41 -0.49 -9.13 12.67
CA PRO A 41 0.49 -8.94 11.60
C PRO A 41 0.98 -10.25 10.97
N SER A 42 1.10 -11.31 11.78
CA SER A 42 1.48 -12.66 11.35
C SER A 42 0.49 -13.31 10.36
N LYS A 43 -0.74 -12.80 10.26
CA LYS A 43 -1.76 -13.27 9.31
C LYS A 43 -1.70 -12.57 7.96
N ILE A 44 -0.91 -11.50 7.83
CA ILE A 44 -0.70 -10.82 6.55
C ILE A 44 0.10 -11.77 5.65
N PRO A 45 -0.46 -12.20 4.51
CA PRO A 45 0.23 -13.16 3.64
C PRO A 45 1.49 -12.53 3.04
N ILE A 46 2.53 -13.34 2.80
CA ILE A 46 3.72 -12.96 2.04
C ILE A 46 3.72 -13.80 0.75
N PRO A 47 3.74 -13.17 -0.45
CA PRO A 47 3.80 -11.74 -0.72
C PRO A 47 2.52 -10.99 -0.32
N CYS A 48 2.68 -9.80 0.26
CA CYS A 48 1.57 -8.97 0.73
C CYS A 48 0.64 -8.53 -0.41
N PRO A 49 -0.65 -8.30 -0.11
CA PRO A 49 -1.61 -7.78 -1.10
C PRO A 49 -1.11 -6.47 -1.71
N ASN A 50 -1.41 -6.25 -2.99
CA ASN A 50 -0.95 -5.05 -3.71
C ASN A 50 -1.39 -3.74 -3.04
N ILE A 51 -2.51 -3.74 -2.33
CA ILE A 51 -3.00 -2.58 -1.58
C ILE A 51 -2.04 -2.25 -0.43
N VAL A 52 -1.61 -3.25 0.35
CA VAL A 52 -0.65 -3.08 1.46
C VAL A 52 0.71 -2.62 0.95
N LYS A 53 1.17 -3.20 -0.17
CA LYS A 53 2.41 -2.74 -0.84
C LYS A 53 2.35 -1.28 -1.24
N ARG A 54 1.22 -0.85 -1.82
CA ARG A 54 1.03 0.55 -2.24
C ARG A 54 0.94 1.48 -1.04
N LEU A 55 0.29 1.06 0.04
CA LEU A 55 0.22 1.84 1.28
C LEU A 55 1.62 2.06 1.86
N SER A 56 2.42 0.99 1.99
CA SER A 56 3.81 1.08 2.47
C SER A 56 4.59 2.11 1.65
N ILE A 57 4.56 2.01 0.32
CA ILE A 57 5.26 2.94 -0.59
C ILE A 57 4.75 4.38 -0.43
N ALA A 58 3.44 4.58 -0.34
CA ALA A 58 2.84 5.90 -0.20
C ALA A 58 3.18 6.57 1.13
N LEU A 59 3.22 5.80 2.23
CA LEU A 59 3.66 6.27 3.55
C LEU A 59 5.12 6.70 3.52
N THR A 60 6.01 5.86 2.99
CA THR A 60 7.44 6.19 2.85
C THR A 60 7.62 7.48 2.05
N TYR A 61 6.93 7.64 0.92
CA TYR A 61 7.02 8.87 0.12
C TYR A 61 6.44 10.10 0.79
N ARG A 62 5.35 9.96 1.56
CA ARG A 62 4.78 11.04 2.33
C ARG A 62 5.79 11.56 3.35
N ASP A 63 6.45 10.65 4.07
CA ASP A 63 7.36 11.01 5.16
C ASP A 63 8.67 11.59 4.63
N ILE A 64 9.24 11.00 3.56
CA ILE A 64 10.39 11.59 2.85
C ILE A 64 10.03 12.98 2.30
N ALA A 65 8.87 13.13 1.64
CA ALA A 65 8.46 14.43 1.10
C ALA A 65 8.23 15.48 2.19
N ARG A 66 7.76 15.08 3.37
CA ARG A 66 7.61 15.94 4.54
C ARG A 66 8.96 16.42 5.06
N ASP A 67 9.92 15.52 5.25
CA ASP A 67 11.24 15.87 5.76
C ASP A 67 11.99 16.78 4.78
N ARG A 68 11.89 16.47 3.48
CA ARG A 68 12.49 17.29 2.42
C ARG A 68 11.83 18.66 2.28
N SER A 69 10.52 18.76 2.44
CA SER A 69 9.84 20.06 2.47
C SER A 69 10.24 20.90 3.68
N LEU A 70 10.39 20.29 4.87
CA LEU A 70 10.87 20.98 6.07
C LEU A 70 12.29 21.53 5.89
N MET A 71 13.16 20.76 5.24
CA MET A 71 14.54 21.15 4.95
C MET A 71 14.67 22.21 3.83
N ASN A 72 13.68 22.33 2.93
CA ASN A 72 13.72 23.29 1.82
C ASN A 72 13.10 24.66 2.17
N SER A 73 12.78 24.90 3.43
CA SER A 73 12.14 26.12 3.93
C SER A 73 12.97 27.41 3.77
N GLU A 74 14.20 27.32 3.26
CA GLU A 74 15.07 28.47 2.94
C GLU A 74 15.16 28.81 1.42
N GLY A 75 14.50 28.07 0.52
CA GLY A 75 14.63 28.26 -0.93
C GLY A 75 13.58 29.21 -1.54
N GLU A 76 14.05 30.23 -2.27
CA GLU A 76 13.24 31.10 -3.15
C GLU A 76 12.33 30.31 -4.11
N ASP A 77 11.16 30.89 -4.40
CA ASP A 77 10.18 30.48 -5.42
C ASP A 77 9.24 29.30 -5.08
N GLY A 78 8.46 29.49 -4.01
CA GLY A 78 6.99 29.61 -4.13
C GLY A 78 6.13 28.39 -4.52
N ARG A 79 6.70 27.26 -4.92
CA ARG A 79 5.99 25.96 -5.11
C ARG A 79 6.98 24.81 -4.97
N ASP A 80 7.29 24.44 -3.73
CA ASP A 80 8.06 23.25 -3.45
C ASP A 80 7.45 22.03 -4.13
N ALA A 81 8.14 21.47 -5.12
CA ALA A 81 7.76 20.21 -5.76
C ALA A 81 7.57 19.09 -4.72
N TYR A 82 8.31 19.19 -3.60
CA TYR A 82 8.19 18.32 -2.43
C TYR A 82 6.87 18.51 -1.68
N GLU A 83 6.41 19.75 -1.46
CA GLU A 83 5.14 20.02 -0.75
C GLU A 83 3.94 19.57 -1.60
N LEU A 84 3.99 19.78 -2.93
CA LEU A 84 2.97 19.26 -3.84
C LEU A 84 2.91 17.72 -3.81
N LYS A 85 4.07 17.05 -3.80
CA LYS A 85 4.13 15.58 -3.66
C LYS A 85 3.66 15.13 -2.27
N ARG A 86 3.99 15.85 -1.20
CA ARG A 86 3.51 15.54 0.15
C ARG A 86 1.98 15.56 0.20
N VAL A 87 1.34 16.60 -0.35
CA VAL A 87 -0.13 16.68 -0.40
C VAL A 87 -0.73 15.56 -1.26
N TYR A 88 -0.10 15.24 -2.39
CA TYR A 88 -0.53 14.13 -3.25
C TYR A 88 -0.45 12.78 -2.53
N TRP A 89 0.69 12.46 -1.93
CA TRP A 89 0.91 11.22 -1.21
C TRP A 89 0.06 11.12 0.06
N ALA A 90 -0.18 12.23 0.76
CA ALA A 90 -1.11 12.26 1.90
C ALA A 90 -2.54 11.88 1.47
N LYS A 91 -3.04 12.43 0.35
CA LYS A 91 -4.34 12.05 -0.21
C LYS A 91 -4.38 10.59 -0.67
N GLU A 92 -3.29 10.10 -1.26
CA GLU A 92 -3.21 8.71 -1.68
C GLU A 92 -3.18 7.75 -0.48
N VAL A 93 -2.50 8.12 0.62
CA VAL A 93 -2.55 7.38 1.89
C VAL A 93 -3.97 7.34 2.43
N GLU A 94 -4.65 8.48 2.54
CA GLU A 94 -6.05 8.54 3.03
C GLU A 94 -6.99 7.69 2.16
N ARG A 95 -6.81 7.74 0.83
CA ARG A 95 -7.58 6.92 -0.12
C ARG A 95 -7.32 5.43 0.07
N LEU A 96 -6.07 5.03 0.32
CA LEU A 96 -5.69 3.64 0.54
C LEU A 96 -6.13 3.14 1.92
N GLU A 97 -6.04 3.96 2.95
CA GLU A 97 -6.57 3.68 4.30
C GLU A 97 -8.08 3.46 4.26
N GLY A 98 -8.82 4.28 3.51
CA GLY A 98 -10.27 4.08 3.31
C GLY A 98 -10.65 2.81 2.55
N LEU A 99 -9.71 2.22 1.79
CA LEU A 99 -9.88 0.94 1.10
C LEU A 99 -9.36 -0.25 1.92
N ILE A 100 -8.58 0.00 2.97
CA ILE A 100 -8.03 -1.04 3.82
C ILE A 100 -9.09 -1.49 4.80
N THR A 101 -9.63 -2.67 4.53
CA THR A 101 -10.46 -3.44 5.44
C THR A 101 -9.66 -4.63 5.98
N ALA A 102 -10.08 -5.20 7.11
CA ALA A 102 -9.46 -6.41 7.68
C ALA A 102 -9.36 -7.56 6.66
N ASP A 103 -10.33 -7.65 5.74
CA ASP A 103 -10.35 -8.62 4.64
C ASP A 103 -9.30 -8.30 3.57
N ALA A 104 -9.12 -7.02 3.24
CA ALA A 104 -8.10 -6.56 2.29
C ALA A 104 -6.66 -6.79 2.80
N LEU A 105 -6.44 -6.73 4.13
CA LEU A 105 -5.15 -7.03 4.75
C LEU A 105 -4.80 -8.53 4.70
N THR A 106 -5.80 -9.40 4.91
CA THR A 106 -5.61 -10.85 4.89
C THR A 106 -5.71 -11.43 3.48
N GLY A 107 -6.07 -10.62 2.48
CA GLY A 107 -6.28 -11.07 1.10
C GLY A 107 -7.49 -12.01 0.98
N GLY A 108 -8.50 -11.82 1.83
CA GLY A 108 -9.70 -12.66 1.89
C GLY A 108 -9.49 -14.04 2.55
N LYS A 109 -8.41 -14.23 3.33
CA LYS A 109 -8.11 -15.53 3.96
C LYS A 109 -8.78 -15.76 5.31
N ASP A 110 -9.10 -14.71 6.06
CA ASP A 110 -9.69 -14.83 7.40
C ASP A 110 -11.19 -14.53 7.46
N GLY A 111 -11.84 -14.29 6.32
CA GLY A 111 -13.29 -14.22 6.21
C GLY A 111 -13.94 -15.60 6.30
N LEU A 112 -14.34 -15.97 7.52
CA LEU A 112 -15.32 -17.03 7.79
C LEU A 112 -16.63 -16.71 7.03
N GLY A 113 -16.84 -17.32 5.86
CA GLY A 113 -18.11 -17.37 5.14
C GLY A 113 -18.35 -16.25 4.10
N GLY A 114 -18.35 -16.62 2.82
CA GLY A 114 -19.03 -15.85 1.76
C GLY A 114 -18.14 -15.16 0.73
N GLY A 115 -17.49 -15.95 -0.12
CA GLY A 115 -17.42 -15.70 -1.57
C GLY A 115 -16.95 -14.34 -2.07
N LEU A 116 -15.63 -14.19 -2.25
CA LEU A 116 -15.06 -13.40 -3.36
C LEU A 116 -13.85 -14.08 -4.00
N ALA A 117 -13.67 -15.38 -3.76
CA ALA A 117 -13.19 -16.26 -4.82
C ALA A 117 -14.35 -16.46 -5.79
N THR A 118 -14.58 -15.50 -6.68
CA THR A 118 -15.26 -15.78 -7.94
C THR A 118 -14.38 -16.81 -8.64
N LYS A 119 -14.59 -18.10 -8.31
CA LYS A 119 -14.49 -19.17 -9.29
C LYS A 119 -15.31 -18.65 -10.45
N VAL A 120 -14.63 -18.11 -11.46
CA VAL A 120 -15.19 -17.99 -12.80
C VAL A 120 -15.43 -19.44 -13.20
N THR A 121 -16.57 -19.98 -12.80
CA THR A 121 -17.15 -21.15 -13.42
C THR A 121 -17.47 -20.68 -14.82
N TYR A 122 -16.52 -20.85 -15.73
CA TYR A 122 -16.81 -20.85 -17.15
C TYR A 122 -17.99 -21.81 -17.32
N PRO A 123 -19.14 -21.38 -17.88
CA PRO A 123 -20.19 -22.32 -18.20
C PRO A 123 -19.57 -23.33 -19.16
N MET A 124 -19.39 -24.55 -18.68
CA MET A 124 -18.89 -25.69 -19.44
C MET A 124 -19.66 -25.72 -20.75
N SER A 125 -18.91 -25.68 -21.85
CA SER A 125 -19.42 -25.81 -23.20
C SER A 125 -20.33 -27.04 -23.26
N VAL A 126 -21.62 -26.83 -23.48
CA VAL A 126 -22.59 -27.90 -23.66
C VAL A 126 -22.14 -28.75 -24.86
N PRO A 127 -21.86 -30.06 -24.71
CA PRO A 127 -21.56 -30.89 -25.86
C PRO A 127 -22.85 -31.08 -26.65
N ILE A 128 -22.95 -30.41 -27.80
CA ILE A 128 -24.00 -30.66 -28.78
C ILE A 128 -23.70 -32.03 -29.40
N TYR A 129 -24.37 -33.07 -28.89
CA TYR A 129 -24.46 -34.34 -29.61
C TYR A 129 -25.30 -34.10 -30.87
N ARG A 130 -24.66 -34.17 -32.05
CA ARG A 130 -25.39 -34.41 -33.30
C ARG A 130 -25.76 -35.88 -33.37
N SER A 131 -27.05 -36.15 -33.49
CA SER A 131 -27.64 -37.44 -33.87
C SER A 131 -27.21 -37.86 -35.27
#